data_AF-A0A7V9QA86-F1
#
_entry.id   AF-A0A7V9QA86-F1
#
_cell.length_a   1.000
_cell.length_b   1.000
_cell.length_c   1.000
_cell.angle_alpha   90.00
_cell.angle_beta   90.00
_cell.angle_gamma   90.00
#
_symmetry.space_group_name_H-M   'P 1'
#
loop_
_entity.id
_entity.type
_entity.pdbx_description
1 polymer ?
#
loop_
_entity_poly.entity_id
_entity_poly.type
_entity_poly.pdbx_seq_one_letter_code
_entity_poly.pdbx_strand_id
1 'polypeptide(L)'
;MDKNFSPTRRWARSVRLATSASDVASAVGGLLEETVTASGATAGVVLEGDGFRPCEVSGFEDPELEVLIAPGSAAREALLEIGDWLDEVRLLSGPFSGVDAPRYLLLVPLRVRELCTGALMLAYSGEHPPPEPAREAATAFASFIALLLENARLQEESRRSLQLREHFLTALNHELRTPANVLFLNADLLRSGTFGELPPRLEQALLEAESNVRMMIAVLRRVLDLGQLGDQAAPERAEVLHPREALAGLLRRMEPAAK
;
A
#
# COMPACT_ATOMS: atom_id res chain seq x y z
N MET A 1 -24.51 0.08 -31.61
CA MET A 1 -24.24 -1.31 -31.19
C MET A 1 -23.07 -1.79 -32.01
N ASP A 2 -21.90 -1.87 -31.40
CA ASP A 2 -20.88 -2.88 -31.71
C ASP A 2 -19.90 -2.91 -30.54
N LYS A 3 -20.01 -3.98 -29.74
CA LYS A 3 -19.26 -4.22 -28.51
C LYS A 3 -18.26 -5.34 -28.81
N ASN A 4 -17.03 -4.96 -29.14
CA ASN A 4 -15.87 -5.85 -29.06
C ASN A 4 -14.66 -5.03 -28.62
N PHE A 5 -14.57 -4.78 -27.31
CA PHE A 5 -13.43 -4.15 -26.66
C PHE A 5 -12.61 -5.24 -25.96
N SER A 6 -11.35 -5.41 -26.35
CA SER A 6 -10.44 -6.43 -25.79
C SER A 6 -10.15 -6.22 -24.29
N PRO A 7 -9.97 -7.31 -23.50
CA PRO A 7 -9.73 -7.26 -22.05
C PRO A 7 -8.48 -6.45 -21.66
N THR A 8 -7.49 -6.39 -22.55
CA THR A 8 -6.21 -5.66 -22.41
C THR A 8 -6.31 -4.13 -22.26
N ARG A 9 -7.44 -3.49 -22.59
CA ARG A 9 -7.57 -2.01 -22.45
C ARG A 9 -8.18 -1.56 -21.13
N ARG A 10 -8.81 -2.46 -20.36
CA ARG A 10 -9.52 -2.13 -19.11
C ARG A 10 -8.54 -1.89 -17.96
N TRP A 11 -7.57 -2.79 -17.78
CA TRP A 11 -6.60 -2.77 -16.66
C TRP A 11 -5.59 -1.62 -16.72
N ALA A 12 -5.14 -1.22 -17.93
CA ALA A 12 -4.22 -0.09 -18.12
C ALA A 12 -4.85 1.27 -17.75
N ARG A 13 -6.17 1.32 -17.55
CA ARG A 13 -6.90 2.47 -17.00
C ARG A 13 -7.06 2.35 -15.48
N SER A 14 -7.28 1.14 -14.96
CA SER A 14 -7.33 0.85 -13.52
C SER A 14 -5.99 1.15 -12.82
N VAL A 15 -4.86 0.74 -13.42
CA VAL A 15 -3.51 1.07 -12.91
C VAL A 15 -3.22 2.58 -12.94
N ARG A 16 -3.86 3.33 -13.84
CA ARG A 16 -3.73 4.80 -13.94
C ARG A 16 -4.50 5.57 -12.87
N LEU A 17 -5.42 4.93 -12.17
CA LEU A 17 -6.38 5.59 -11.27
C LEU A 17 -6.39 4.99 -9.86
N ALA A 18 -5.46 4.07 -9.55
CA ALA A 18 -5.42 3.43 -8.25
C ALA A 18 -5.06 4.43 -7.15
N THR A 19 -6.09 5.01 -6.55
CA THR A 19 -6.04 6.01 -5.50
C THR A 19 -6.68 5.49 -4.21
N SER A 20 -7.25 4.28 -4.27
CA SER A 20 -7.92 3.60 -3.15
C SER A 20 -7.50 2.13 -3.05
N ALA A 21 -7.65 1.53 -1.87
CA ALA A 21 -7.36 0.11 -1.63
C ALA A 21 -8.13 -0.84 -2.58
N SER A 22 -9.35 -0.47 -2.97
CA SER A 22 -10.16 -1.26 -3.92
C SER A 22 -9.59 -1.26 -5.34
N ASP A 23 -8.89 -0.21 -5.74
CA ASP A 23 -8.29 -0.12 -7.08
C ASP A 23 -7.00 -0.95 -7.16
N VAL A 24 -6.26 -1.02 -6.04
CA VAL A 24 -5.05 -1.83 -5.92
C VAL A 24 -5.40 -3.31 -5.97
N ALA A 25 -6.41 -3.76 -5.21
CA ALA A 25 -6.92 -5.13 -5.24
C ALA A 25 -7.31 -5.54 -6.68
N SER A 26 -8.11 -4.71 -7.36
CA SER A 26 -8.50 -4.98 -8.75
C SER A 26 -7.31 -5.03 -9.72
N ALA A 27 -6.27 -4.20 -9.52
CA ALA A 27 -5.08 -4.23 -10.36
C ALA A 27 -4.22 -5.48 -10.11
N VAL A 28 -4.09 -5.90 -8.85
CA VAL A 28 -3.37 -7.13 -8.47
C VAL A 28 -4.10 -8.36 -9.00
N GLY A 29 -5.43 -8.43 -8.83
CA GLY A 29 -6.25 -9.52 -9.37
C GLY A 29 -6.14 -9.64 -10.90
N GLY A 30 -6.18 -8.51 -11.62
CA GLY A 30 -5.99 -8.53 -13.08
C GLY A 30 -4.59 -8.98 -13.52
N LEU A 31 -3.55 -8.61 -12.77
CA LEU A 31 -2.19 -9.12 -13.03
C LEU A 31 -2.05 -10.59 -12.71
N LEU A 32 -2.70 -11.06 -11.64
CA LEU A 32 -2.72 -12.48 -11.27
C LEU A 32 -3.35 -13.33 -12.37
N GLU A 33 -4.52 -12.94 -12.89
CA GLU A 33 -5.18 -13.62 -14.01
C GLU A 33 -4.29 -13.68 -15.27
N GLU A 34 -3.64 -12.57 -15.62
CA GLU A 34 -2.71 -12.51 -16.74
C GLU A 34 -1.49 -13.40 -16.50
N THR A 35 -0.98 -13.44 -15.27
CA THR A 35 0.16 -14.28 -14.88
C THR A 35 -0.18 -15.76 -15.00
N VAL A 36 -1.35 -16.16 -14.52
CA VAL A 36 -1.86 -17.54 -14.64
C VAL A 36 -1.94 -17.93 -16.12
N THR A 37 -2.53 -17.05 -16.95
CA THR A 37 -2.67 -17.28 -18.39
C THR A 37 -1.32 -17.35 -19.11
N ALA A 38 -0.43 -16.37 -18.89
CA ALA A 38 0.85 -16.26 -19.59
C ALA A 38 1.86 -17.33 -19.20
N SER A 39 1.80 -17.81 -17.95
CA SER A 39 2.67 -18.89 -17.47
C SER A 39 2.11 -20.30 -17.74
N GLY A 40 0.85 -20.41 -18.17
CA GLY A 40 0.17 -21.69 -18.35
C GLY A 40 -0.17 -22.40 -17.04
N ALA A 41 -0.30 -21.65 -15.95
CA ALA A 41 -0.77 -22.17 -14.67
C ALA A 41 -2.27 -22.46 -14.73
N THR A 42 -2.75 -23.37 -13.89
CA THR A 42 -4.19 -23.65 -13.71
C THR A 42 -4.83 -22.72 -12.69
N ALA A 43 -4.06 -22.31 -11.68
CA ALA A 43 -4.49 -21.41 -10.63
C ALA A 43 -3.30 -20.61 -10.06
N GLY A 44 -3.61 -19.52 -9.36
CA GLY A 44 -2.63 -18.66 -8.72
C GLY A 44 -3.18 -17.91 -7.52
N VAL A 45 -2.31 -17.56 -6.58
CA VAL A 45 -2.64 -16.74 -5.42
C VAL A 45 -1.49 -15.80 -5.08
N VAL A 46 -1.82 -14.56 -4.75
CA VAL A 46 -0.91 -13.58 -4.17
C VAL A 46 -1.05 -13.65 -2.64
N LEU A 47 0.05 -13.89 -1.95
CA LEU A 47 0.14 -13.99 -0.50
C LEU A 47 0.94 -12.80 0.02
N GLU A 48 0.41 -12.07 1.00
CA GLU A 48 1.03 -10.84 1.52
C GLU A 48 1.39 -10.96 3.02
N GLY A 49 2.51 -10.32 3.39
CA GLY A 49 3.00 -10.17 4.75
C GLY A 49 3.62 -11.44 5.34
N ASP A 50 4.16 -11.33 6.56
CA ASP A 50 4.88 -12.42 7.26
C ASP A 50 4.01 -13.67 7.49
N GLY A 51 2.69 -13.49 7.52
CA GLY A 51 1.73 -14.57 7.67
C GLY A 51 1.39 -15.29 6.36
N PHE A 52 1.84 -14.80 5.20
CA PHE A 52 1.45 -15.23 3.87
C PHE A 52 -0.07 -15.39 3.75
N ARG A 53 -0.80 -14.30 3.98
CA ARG A 53 -2.27 -14.31 3.89
C ARG A 53 -2.71 -14.12 2.43
N PRO A 54 -3.68 -14.89 1.92
CA PRO A 54 -4.24 -14.66 0.59
C PRO A 54 -4.78 -13.24 0.45
N CYS A 55 -4.27 -12.54 -0.55
CA CYS A 55 -4.69 -11.20 -0.94
C CYS A 55 -5.62 -11.28 -2.15
N GLU A 56 -5.19 -11.98 -3.20
CA GLU A 56 -5.94 -12.17 -4.45
C GLU A 56 -5.78 -13.62 -4.92
N VAL A 57 -6.85 -14.20 -5.45
CA VAL A 57 -6.94 -15.62 -5.83
C VAL A 57 -7.53 -15.73 -7.23
N SER A 58 -6.94 -16.59 -8.07
CA SER A 58 -7.43 -16.89 -9.40
C SER A 58 -7.37 -18.41 -9.64
N GLY A 59 -8.49 -19.03 -10.01
CA GLY A 59 -8.55 -20.44 -10.41
C GLY A 59 -8.50 -21.48 -9.29
N PHE A 60 -8.19 -21.11 -8.03
CA PHE A 60 -8.33 -22.01 -6.88
C PHE A 60 -9.77 -21.97 -6.35
N GLU A 61 -10.29 -23.13 -5.94
CA GLU A 61 -11.46 -23.18 -5.06
C GLU A 61 -11.03 -22.95 -3.60
N ASP A 62 -11.87 -22.26 -2.79
CA ASP A 62 -11.58 -21.94 -1.38
C ASP A 62 -11.01 -23.12 -0.56
N PRO A 63 -11.61 -24.34 -0.56
CA PRO A 63 -11.08 -25.46 0.22
C PRO A 63 -9.73 -26.00 -0.30
N GLU A 64 -9.41 -25.84 -1.60
CA GLU A 64 -8.12 -26.29 -2.15
C GLU A 64 -6.99 -25.39 -1.66
N LEU A 65 -7.20 -24.08 -1.72
CA LEU A 65 -6.21 -23.09 -1.29
C LEU A 65 -5.93 -23.23 0.20
N GLU A 66 -6.96 -23.39 1.04
CA GLU A 66 -6.80 -23.57 2.49
C GLU A 66 -5.93 -24.78 2.82
N VAL A 67 -6.14 -25.91 2.13
CA VAL A 67 -5.32 -27.13 2.33
C VAL A 67 -3.88 -26.90 1.89
N LEU A 68 -3.66 -26.22 0.76
CA LEU A 68 -2.32 -25.94 0.25
C LEU A 68 -1.52 -25.03 1.18
N ILE A 69 -2.13 -24.04 1.83
CA ILE A 69 -1.42 -23.09 2.71
C ILE A 69 -1.55 -23.41 4.21
N ALA A 70 -2.17 -24.55 4.55
CA ALA A 70 -2.35 -24.97 5.94
C ALA A 70 -1.01 -25.14 6.69
N PRO A 71 -0.97 -24.91 8.01
CA PRO A 71 0.21 -25.22 8.83
C PRO A 71 0.67 -26.67 8.64
N GLY A 72 1.95 -26.86 8.35
CA GLY A 72 2.56 -28.18 8.10
C GLY A 72 2.39 -28.70 6.67
N SER A 73 1.80 -27.93 5.75
CA SER A 73 1.84 -28.27 4.32
C SER A 73 3.22 -27.97 3.72
N ALA A 74 3.60 -28.70 2.67
CA ALA A 74 4.86 -28.47 1.96
C ALA A 74 4.97 -27.05 1.39
N ALA A 75 3.86 -26.48 0.90
CA ALA A 75 3.86 -25.10 0.42
C ALA A 75 4.03 -24.11 1.56
N ARG A 76 3.39 -24.36 2.72
CA ARG A 76 3.54 -23.49 3.91
C ARG A 76 4.96 -23.51 4.46
N GLU A 77 5.59 -24.68 4.55
CA GLU A 77 6.98 -24.80 4.97
C GLU A 77 7.93 -24.06 4.02
N ALA A 78 7.75 -24.24 2.70
CA ALA A 78 8.54 -23.54 1.71
C ALA A 78 8.33 -22.01 1.72
N LEU A 79 7.10 -21.54 1.98
CA LEU A 79 6.81 -20.10 2.13
C LEU A 79 7.53 -19.50 3.33
N LEU A 80 7.57 -20.20 4.47
CA LEU A 80 8.32 -19.77 5.65
C LEU A 80 9.84 -19.71 5.35
N GLU A 81 10.38 -20.69 4.64
CA GLU A 81 11.78 -20.65 4.19
C GLU A 81 12.06 -19.48 3.24
N ILE A 82 11.12 -19.11 2.35
CA ILE A 82 11.24 -17.94 1.46
C ILE A 82 11.27 -16.63 2.27
N GLY A 83 10.53 -16.56 3.38
CA GLY A 83 10.57 -15.42 4.30
C GLY A 83 11.89 -15.30 5.08
N ASP A 84 12.52 -16.43 5.39
CA ASP A 84 13.75 -16.51 6.18
C ASP A 84 15.03 -16.43 5.33
N TRP A 85 14.99 -16.83 4.05
CA TRP A 85 16.14 -16.88 3.15
C TRP A 85 15.90 -16.08 1.87
N LEU A 86 16.71 -15.02 1.71
CA LEU A 86 16.85 -14.23 0.50
C LEU A 86 17.11 -15.12 -0.74
N ASP A 87 16.11 -15.29 -1.62
CA ASP A 87 16.12 -14.75 -3.00
C ASP A 87 15.52 -15.63 -4.11
N GLU A 88 15.16 -16.89 -3.84
CA GLU A 88 14.96 -17.85 -4.95
C GLU A 88 13.51 -18.29 -5.18
N VAL A 89 13.19 -18.41 -6.48
CA VAL A 89 11.97 -19.07 -6.95
C VAL A 89 12.05 -20.56 -6.62
N ARG A 90 11.02 -21.09 -5.97
CA ARG A 90 10.96 -22.51 -5.61
C ARG A 90 9.92 -23.27 -6.39
N LEU A 91 10.34 -24.39 -6.96
CA LEU A 91 9.44 -25.36 -7.58
C LEU A 91 9.25 -26.54 -6.64
N LEU A 92 8.03 -26.73 -6.17
CA LEU A 92 7.64 -27.89 -5.39
C LEU A 92 6.96 -28.91 -6.31
N SER A 93 7.30 -30.17 -6.11
CA SER A 93 6.63 -31.31 -6.75
C SER A 93 6.24 -32.32 -5.70
N GLY A 94 5.06 -32.90 -5.81
CA GLY A 94 4.64 -33.98 -4.94
C GLY A 94 3.19 -34.37 -5.20
N PRO A 95 2.69 -35.41 -4.51
CA PRO A 95 1.26 -35.48 -4.27
C PRO A 95 0.92 -34.37 -3.27
N PHE A 96 0.31 -33.29 -3.76
CA PHE A 96 -0.39 -32.35 -2.89
C PHE A 96 -1.74 -32.98 -2.51
N SER A 97 -2.23 -32.71 -1.30
CA SER A 97 -3.49 -33.28 -0.80
C SER A 97 -4.69 -32.53 -1.34
N GLY A 98 -5.67 -33.24 -1.91
CA GLY A 98 -6.91 -32.68 -2.46
C GLY A 98 -7.46 -33.51 -3.63
N VAL A 99 -8.73 -33.30 -4.00
CA VAL A 99 -9.26 -33.70 -5.31
C VAL A 99 -8.73 -32.69 -6.32
N ASP A 100 -8.26 -33.13 -7.49
CA ASP A 100 -7.62 -32.27 -8.51
C ASP A 100 -6.38 -31.48 -8.03
N ALA A 101 -5.71 -31.99 -7.00
CA ALA A 101 -4.50 -31.38 -6.46
C ALA A 101 -3.47 -31.13 -7.58
N PRO A 102 -2.80 -29.96 -7.56
CA PRO A 102 -1.78 -29.64 -8.56
C PRO A 102 -0.65 -30.67 -8.52
N ARG A 103 0.12 -30.78 -9.61
CA ARG A 103 1.33 -31.62 -9.65
C ARG A 103 2.58 -30.83 -9.29
N TYR A 104 2.56 -29.53 -9.59
CA TYR A 104 3.65 -28.62 -9.29
C TYR A 104 3.11 -27.32 -8.70
N LEU A 105 3.85 -26.77 -7.74
CA LEU A 105 3.65 -25.41 -7.26
C LEU A 105 4.91 -24.61 -7.54
N LEU A 106 4.75 -23.45 -8.16
CA LEU A 106 5.81 -22.45 -8.30
C LEU A 106 5.58 -21.36 -7.28
N LEU A 107 6.53 -21.21 -6.36
CA LEU A 107 6.55 -20.16 -5.35
C LEU A 107 7.56 -19.10 -5.79
N VAL A 108 7.08 -17.89 -6.00
CA VAL A 108 7.86 -16.76 -6.48
C VAL A 108 7.80 -15.66 -5.41
N PRO A 109 8.93 -15.23 -4.84
CA PRO A 109 8.92 -14.19 -3.82
C PRO A 109 8.49 -12.83 -4.41
N LEU A 110 7.62 -12.11 -3.69
CA LEU A 110 7.27 -10.72 -3.99
C LEU A 110 8.33 -9.82 -3.39
N ARG A 111 9.26 -9.36 -4.22
CA ARG A 111 10.43 -8.60 -3.75
C ARG A 111 10.35 -7.15 -4.14
N VAL A 112 10.63 -6.29 -3.17
CA VAL A 112 10.94 -4.88 -3.41
C VAL A 112 12.26 -4.56 -2.74
N ARG A 113 13.28 -4.24 -3.54
CA ARG A 113 14.69 -4.10 -3.08
C ARG A 113 15.16 -5.41 -2.42
N GLU A 114 15.67 -5.36 -1.20
CA GLU A 114 16.15 -6.54 -0.46
C GLU A 114 15.12 -7.13 0.50
N LEU A 115 13.84 -6.69 0.42
CA LEU A 115 12.78 -7.17 1.31
C LEU A 115 11.79 -8.03 0.54
N CYS A 116 11.51 -9.22 1.08
CA CYS A 116 10.41 -10.08 0.65
C CYS A 116 9.14 -9.60 1.37
N THR A 117 8.17 -9.10 0.63
CA THR A 117 6.90 -8.58 1.18
C THR A 117 5.76 -9.59 1.10
N GLY A 118 6.00 -10.74 0.47
CA GLY A 118 5.02 -11.81 0.27
C GLY A 118 5.48 -12.82 -0.77
N ALA A 119 4.54 -13.61 -1.32
CA ALA A 119 4.82 -14.58 -2.37
C ALA A 119 3.66 -14.69 -3.37
N LEU A 120 4.00 -14.88 -4.64
CA LEU A 120 3.10 -15.39 -5.66
C LEU A 120 3.24 -16.91 -5.70
N MET A 121 2.13 -17.63 -5.53
CA MET A 121 2.08 -19.08 -5.71
C MET A 121 1.25 -19.40 -6.96
N LEU A 122 1.79 -20.22 -7.86
CA LEU A 122 1.11 -20.71 -9.06
C LEU A 122 1.03 -22.23 -9.02
N ALA A 123 -0.12 -22.77 -9.41
CA ALA A 123 -0.39 -24.20 -9.48
C ALA A 123 -0.38 -24.69 -10.94
N TYR A 124 0.19 -25.87 -11.15
CA TYR A 124 0.23 -26.53 -12.47
C TYR A 124 -0.21 -27.98 -12.34
N SER A 125 -1.15 -28.40 -13.19
CA SER A 125 -1.66 -29.78 -13.25
C SER A 125 -1.13 -30.58 -14.45
N GLY A 126 -0.23 -30.00 -15.25
CA GLY A 126 0.37 -30.64 -16.42
C GLY A 126 1.31 -31.81 -16.08
N GLU A 127 1.60 -32.66 -17.07
CA GLU A 127 2.50 -33.81 -16.91
C GLU A 127 3.96 -33.44 -16.66
N HIS A 128 4.34 -32.21 -17.02
CA HIS A 128 5.70 -31.72 -16.93
C HIS A 128 5.75 -30.45 -16.06
N PRO A 129 6.89 -30.19 -15.39
CA PRO A 129 7.08 -28.95 -14.65
C PRO A 129 6.98 -27.74 -15.59
N PRO A 130 6.61 -26.55 -15.08
CA PRO A 130 6.57 -25.34 -15.88
C PRO A 130 7.94 -25.10 -16.53
N PRO A 131 7.98 -24.82 -17.84
CA PRO A 131 9.23 -24.57 -18.55
C PRO A 131 9.84 -23.24 -18.10
N GLU A 132 11.14 -23.04 -18.34
CA GLU A 132 11.86 -21.86 -17.87
C GLU A 132 11.22 -20.52 -18.27
N PRO A 133 10.74 -20.32 -19.53
CA PRO A 133 10.06 -19.09 -19.92
C PRO A 133 8.80 -18.78 -19.09
N ALA A 134 8.10 -19.80 -18.62
CA ALA A 134 6.93 -19.62 -17.75
C ALA A 134 7.34 -19.13 -16.34
N ARG A 135 8.47 -19.62 -15.83
CA ARG A 135 9.03 -19.20 -14.54
C ARG A 135 9.57 -17.77 -14.59
N GLU A 136 10.24 -17.42 -15.69
CA GLU A 136 10.70 -16.05 -15.95
C GLU A 136 9.52 -15.07 -16.03
N ALA A 137 8.45 -15.45 -16.74
CA ALA A 137 7.23 -14.66 -16.82
C ALA A 137 6.60 -14.46 -15.43
N ALA A 138 6.44 -15.54 -14.66
CA ALA A 138 5.91 -15.47 -13.29
C ALA A 138 6.76 -14.56 -12.38
N THR A 139 8.09 -14.59 -12.52
CA THR A 139 9.03 -13.74 -11.78
C THR A 139 8.89 -12.26 -12.16
N ALA A 140 8.74 -11.96 -13.44
CA ALA A 140 8.50 -10.60 -13.91
C ALA A 140 7.18 -10.05 -13.37
N PHE A 141 6.09 -10.82 -13.44
CA PHE A 141 4.79 -10.41 -12.90
C PHE A 141 4.82 -10.26 -11.37
N ALA A 142 5.46 -11.19 -10.66
CA ALA A 142 5.65 -11.09 -9.22
C ALA A 142 6.37 -9.78 -8.82
N SER A 143 7.37 -9.35 -9.60
CA SER A 143 8.06 -8.07 -9.37
C SER A 143 7.12 -6.87 -9.53
N PHE A 144 6.20 -6.89 -10.51
CA PHE A 144 5.20 -5.85 -10.68
C PHE A 144 4.15 -5.84 -9.57
N ILE A 145 3.66 -7.02 -9.16
CA ILE A 145 2.71 -7.18 -8.06
C ILE A 145 3.34 -6.66 -6.76
N ALA A 146 4.59 -7.03 -6.48
CA ALA A 146 5.32 -6.56 -5.31
C ALA A 146 5.43 -5.03 -5.26
N LEU A 147 5.77 -4.39 -6.38
CA LEU A 147 5.86 -2.93 -6.48
C LEU A 147 4.50 -2.25 -6.26
N LEU A 148 3.41 -2.82 -6.78
CA LEU A 148 2.07 -2.28 -6.60
C LEU A 148 1.62 -2.34 -5.13
N LEU A 149 1.82 -3.49 -4.49
CA LEU A 149 1.49 -3.69 -3.07
C LEU A 149 2.32 -2.76 -2.18
N GLU A 150 3.63 -2.64 -2.43
CA GLU A 150 4.49 -1.75 -1.63
C GLU A 150 4.14 -0.27 -1.82
N ASN A 151 3.82 0.16 -3.05
CA ASN A 151 3.36 1.53 -3.27
C ASN A 151 2.04 1.81 -2.53
N ALA A 152 1.10 0.87 -2.53
CA ALA A 152 -0.15 0.99 -1.80
C ALA A 152 0.09 1.08 -0.28
N ARG A 153 1.00 0.26 0.25
CA ARG A 153 1.41 0.29 1.66
C ARG A 153 2.02 1.63 2.05
N LEU A 154 2.96 2.15 1.26
CA LEU A 154 3.61 3.44 1.49
C LEU A 154 2.63 4.62 1.42
N GLN A 155 1.69 4.58 0.48
CA GLN A 155 0.64 5.59 0.36
C GLN A 155 -0.26 5.61 1.60
N GLU A 156 -0.69 4.43 2.08
CA GLU A 156 -1.51 4.30 3.28
C GLU A 156 -0.75 4.75 4.53
N GLU A 157 0.54 4.41 4.66
CA GLU A 157 1.39 4.85 5.77
C GLU A 157 1.55 6.38 5.79
N SER A 158 1.79 6.99 4.62
CA SER A 158 1.84 8.44 4.47
C SER A 158 0.51 9.09 4.85
N ARG A 159 -0.62 8.53 4.38
CA ARG A 159 -1.96 9.04 4.69
C ARG A 159 -2.26 8.98 6.18
N ARG A 160 -1.92 7.87 6.85
CA ARG A 160 -2.09 7.74 8.31
C ARG A 160 -1.24 8.74 9.08
N SER A 161 0.01 8.95 8.66
CA SER A 161 0.89 9.94 9.29
C SER A 161 0.33 11.36 9.18
N LEU A 162 -0.20 11.72 8.01
CA LEU A 162 -0.89 12.99 7.80
C LEU A 162 -2.12 13.13 8.70
N GLN A 163 -3.00 12.12 8.74
CA GLN A 163 -4.20 12.13 9.59
C GLN A 163 -3.87 12.26 11.08
N LEU A 164 -2.87 11.52 11.58
CA LEU A 164 -2.41 11.62 12.96
C LEU A 164 -1.88 13.02 13.28
N ARG A 165 -1.12 13.61 12.35
CA ARG A 165 -0.62 14.98 12.49
C ARG A 165 -1.77 15.98 12.56
N GLU A 166 -2.77 15.86 11.71
CA GLU A 166 -3.95 16.73 11.72
C GLU A 166 -4.77 16.59 13.00
N HIS A 167 -5.02 15.36 13.45
CA HIS A 167 -5.73 15.08 14.70
C HIS A 167 -4.99 15.67 15.90
N PHE A 168 -3.67 15.48 15.97
CA PHE A 168 -2.83 16.04 17.02
C PHE A 168 -2.87 17.58 17.03
N LEU A 169 -2.67 18.21 15.87
CA LEU A 169 -2.70 19.68 15.77
C LEU A 169 -4.08 20.25 16.13
N THR A 170 -5.15 19.58 15.72
CA THR A 170 -6.53 19.97 16.05
C THR A 170 -6.78 19.87 17.55
N ALA A 171 -6.41 18.75 18.17
CA ALA A 171 -6.54 18.54 19.61
C ALA A 171 -5.76 19.61 20.39
N LEU A 172 -4.49 19.86 20.03
CA LEU A 172 -3.68 20.92 20.64
C LEU A 172 -4.32 22.30 20.50
N ASN A 173 -4.92 22.64 19.36
CA ASN A 173 -5.59 23.95 19.19
C ASN A 173 -6.77 24.10 20.15
N HIS A 174 -7.56 23.04 20.34
CA HIS A 174 -8.67 23.04 21.28
C HIS A 174 -8.18 23.11 22.73
N GLU A 175 -7.18 22.32 23.10
CA GLU A 175 -6.65 22.30 24.46
C GLU A 175 -5.91 23.58 24.83
N LEU A 176 -5.27 24.29 23.89
CA LEU A 176 -4.61 25.57 24.15
C LEU A 176 -5.58 26.76 24.24
N ARG A 177 -6.77 26.69 23.62
CA ARG A 177 -7.79 27.75 23.74
C ARG A 177 -8.34 27.85 25.16
N THR A 178 -8.54 26.74 25.83
CA THR A 178 -9.09 26.70 27.20
C THR A 178 -8.20 27.45 28.22
N PRO A 179 -6.91 27.14 28.39
CA PRO A 179 -6.03 27.87 29.31
C PRO A 179 -5.79 29.30 28.84
N ALA A 180 -5.75 29.58 27.53
CA ALA A 180 -5.66 30.94 27.02
C ALA A 180 -6.90 31.77 27.40
N ASN A 181 -8.10 31.21 27.29
CA ASN A 181 -9.33 31.88 27.72
C ASN A 181 -9.33 32.16 29.22
N VAL A 182 -8.80 31.26 30.04
CA VAL A 182 -8.62 31.49 31.49
C VAL A 182 -7.63 32.63 31.75
N LEU A 183 -6.51 32.68 31.01
CA LEU A 183 -5.55 33.78 31.11
C LEU A 183 -6.18 35.13 30.73
N PHE A 184 -6.94 35.19 29.64
CA PHE A 184 -7.67 36.40 29.24
C PHE A 184 -8.70 36.81 30.29
N LEU A 185 -9.47 35.87 30.82
CA LEU A 185 -10.45 36.15 31.88
C LEU A 185 -9.77 36.73 33.13
N ASN A 186 -8.65 36.15 33.57
CA ASN A 186 -7.91 36.64 34.73
C ASN A 186 -7.32 38.04 34.47
N ALA A 187 -6.81 38.29 33.26
CA ALA A 187 -6.30 39.59 32.88
C ALA A 187 -7.40 40.66 32.84
N ASP A 188 -8.59 40.32 32.33
CA ASP A 188 -9.77 41.19 32.36
C ASP A 188 -10.22 41.49 33.80
N LEU A 189 -10.23 40.49 34.69
CA LEU A 189 -10.56 40.66 36.11
C LEU A 189 -9.55 41.53 36.87
N LEU A 190 -8.26 41.44 36.53
CA LEU A 190 -7.23 42.32 37.08
C LEU A 190 -7.45 43.76 36.61
N ARG A 191 -7.79 43.96 35.33
CA ARG A 191 -8.04 45.29 34.75
C ARG A 191 -9.35 45.93 35.19
N SER A 192 -10.37 45.15 35.56
CA SER A 192 -11.64 45.69 36.07
C SER A 192 -11.53 46.36 37.44
N GLY A 193 -10.33 46.42 38.03
CA GLY A 193 -10.09 47.03 39.34
C GLY A 193 -10.63 46.20 40.50
N THR A 194 -11.09 44.97 40.24
CA THR A 194 -11.67 44.06 41.24
C THR A 194 -10.70 43.73 42.38
N PHE A 195 -9.39 43.79 42.10
CA PHE A 195 -8.32 43.57 43.08
C PHE A 195 -7.54 44.85 43.45
N GLY A 196 -8.03 46.04 43.05
CA GLY A 196 -7.34 47.32 43.22
C GLY A 196 -6.78 47.90 41.92
N GLU A 197 -6.23 49.13 41.97
CA GLU A 197 -5.60 49.77 40.82
C GLU A 197 -4.29 49.08 40.42
N LEU A 198 -4.16 48.75 39.14
CA LEU A 198 -2.95 48.15 38.58
C LEU A 198 -1.85 49.21 38.39
N PRO A 199 -0.60 48.94 38.82
CA PRO A 199 0.53 49.78 38.46
C PRO A 199 0.72 49.82 36.93
N PRO A 200 1.05 50.97 36.32
CA PRO A 200 1.14 51.12 34.86
C PRO A 200 2.08 50.10 34.18
N ARG A 201 3.18 49.72 34.84
CA ARG A 201 4.14 48.73 34.34
C ARG A 201 3.55 47.31 34.31
N LEU A 202 2.69 46.97 35.27
CA LEU A 202 2.06 45.66 35.35
C LEU A 202 0.94 45.54 34.31
N GLU A 203 0.21 46.62 34.07
CA GLU A 203 -0.79 46.71 32.99
C GLU A 203 -0.14 46.53 31.61
N GLN A 204 1.00 47.19 31.33
CA GLN A 204 1.76 46.96 30.10
C GLN A 204 2.20 45.50 29.94
N ALA A 205 2.75 44.89 30.99
CA ALA A 205 3.19 43.49 30.94
C ALA A 205 2.03 42.50 30.67
N LEU A 206 0.84 42.76 31.22
CA LEU A 206 -0.38 42.00 30.96
C LEU A 206 -0.81 42.11 29.49
N LEU A 207 -0.81 43.32 28.92
CA LEU A 207 -1.15 43.55 27.51
C LEU A 207 -0.16 42.84 26.56
N GLU A 208 1.13 42.86 26.88
CA GLU A 208 2.15 42.12 26.12
C GLU A 208 1.94 40.61 26.20
N ALA A 209 1.67 40.07 27.39
CA ALA A 209 1.39 38.65 27.59
C ALA A 209 0.15 38.19 26.79
N GLU A 210 -0.93 38.97 26.82
CA GLU A 210 -2.14 38.68 26.04
C GLU A 210 -1.87 38.70 24.52
N SER A 211 -1.11 39.68 24.05
CA SER A 211 -0.72 39.80 22.64
C SER A 211 0.06 38.57 22.18
N ASN A 212 1.02 38.12 23.00
CA ASN A 212 1.83 36.94 22.72
C ASN A 212 0.99 35.66 22.67
N VAL A 213 0.04 35.48 23.60
CA VAL A 213 -0.88 34.31 23.59
C VAL A 213 -1.79 34.34 22.36
N ARG A 214 -2.35 35.50 21.98
CA ARG A 214 -3.15 35.64 20.74
C ARG A 214 -2.34 35.30 19.50
N MET A 215 -1.10 35.80 19.42
CA MET A 215 -0.19 35.52 18.30
C MET A 215 0.12 34.02 18.20
N MET A 216 0.39 33.35 19.34
CA MET A 216 0.66 31.91 19.38
C MET A 216 -0.52 31.09 18.86
N ILE A 217 -1.75 31.39 19.28
CA ILE A 217 -2.97 30.71 18.80
C ILE A 217 -3.18 30.96 17.30
N ALA A 218 -2.92 32.18 16.82
CA ALA A 218 -3.06 32.54 15.41
C ALA A 218 -2.06 31.78 14.52
N VAL A 219 -0.79 31.67 14.94
CA VAL A 219 0.24 30.88 14.24
C VAL A 219 -0.16 29.41 14.22
N LEU A 220 -0.59 28.85 15.36
CA LEU A 220 -1.01 27.45 15.44
C LEU A 220 -2.19 27.14 14.50
N ARG A 221 -3.14 28.07 14.37
CA ARG A 221 -4.27 27.96 13.42
C ARG A 221 -3.82 27.99 11.96
N ARG A 222 -2.89 28.88 11.60
CA ARG A 222 -2.35 28.93 10.23
C ARG A 222 -1.64 27.65 9.82
N VAL A 223 -0.93 27.00 10.76
CA VAL A 223 -0.29 25.70 10.50
C VAL A 223 -1.32 24.59 10.24
N LEU A 224 -2.47 24.64 10.93
CA LEU A 224 -3.62 23.76 10.67
C LEU A 224 -4.23 24.01 9.29
N ASP A 225 -4.50 25.26 8.95
CA ASP A 225 -5.10 25.64 7.67
C ASP A 225 -4.21 25.21 6.48
N LEU A 226 -2.88 25.33 6.62
CA LEU A 226 -1.92 24.84 5.62
C LEU A 226 -1.92 23.31 5.46
N GLY A 227 -2.20 22.57 6.55
CA GLY A 227 -2.35 21.11 6.50
C GLY A 227 -3.55 20.69 5.65
N GLN A 228 -4.70 21.33 5.89
CA GLN A 228 -5.97 21.01 5.20
C GLN A 228 -5.94 21.38 3.70
N LEU A 229 -5.19 22.41 3.30
CA LEU A 229 -5.06 22.82 1.89
C LEU A 229 -4.21 21.85 1.07
N GLY A 230 -3.20 21.22 1.67
CA GLY A 230 -2.36 20.22 1.00
C GLY A 230 -3.12 18.95 0.62
N ASP A 231 -4.18 18.62 1.35
CA ASP A 231 -4.98 17.40 1.15
C ASP A 231 -6.04 17.57 0.04
N GLN A 232 -6.39 18.82 -0.34
CA GLN A 232 -7.34 19.11 -1.42
C GLN A 232 -6.68 19.33 -2.80
N ALA A 233 -5.35 19.41 -2.86
CA ALA A 233 -4.61 19.42 -4.11
C ALA A 233 -4.31 17.97 -4.53
N ALA A 234 -5.11 17.43 -5.44
CA ALA A 234 -4.79 16.17 -6.12
C ALA A 234 -3.33 16.18 -6.64
N PRO A 235 -2.62 15.05 -6.66
CA PRO A 235 -1.19 15.02 -6.94
C PRO A 235 -0.91 15.46 -8.38
N GLU A 236 -0.51 16.72 -8.57
CA GLU A 236 0.11 17.16 -9.81
C GLU A 236 1.56 16.65 -9.88
N ARG A 237 1.78 15.75 -10.86
CA ARG A 237 3.06 15.40 -11.47
C ARG A 237 4.04 14.59 -10.62
N ALA A 238 3.68 13.33 -10.37
CA ALA A 238 4.69 12.28 -10.50
C ALA A 238 4.93 12.05 -12.00
N GLU A 239 6.17 12.17 -12.44
CA GLU A 239 6.57 11.85 -13.81
C GLU A 239 6.16 10.39 -14.10
N VAL A 240 5.20 10.25 -15.01
CA VAL A 240 4.47 9.01 -15.25
C VAL A 240 5.39 8.02 -15.96
N LEU A 241 6.03 7.12 -15.22
CA LEU A 241 6.61 5.93 -15.83
C LEU A 241 5.45 5.04 -16.29
N HIS A 242 5.10 5.10 -17.58
CA HIS A 242 4.02 4.29 -18.12
C HIS A 242 4.39 2.80 -18.01
N PRO A 243 3.67 1.98 -17.20
CA PRO A 243 4.00 0.57 -17.03
C PRO A 243 3.97 -0.20 -18.36
N ARG A 244 3.18 0.28 -19.33
CA ARG A 244 3.18 -0.25 -20.71
C ARG A 244 4.49 0.02 -21.46
N GLU A 245 5.17 1.14 -21.24
CA GLU A 245 6.46 1.43 -21.89
C GLU A 245 7.59 0.63 -21.24
N ALA A 246 7.53 0.47 -19.91
CA ALA A 246 8.43 -0.40 -19.16
C ALA A 246 8.24 -1.88 -19.54
N LEU A 247 7.00 -2.38 -19.54
CA LEU A 247 6.66 -3.76 -19.89
C LEU A 247 6.85 -4.02 -21.39
N ALA A 248 6.45 -3.12 -22.29
CA ALA A 248 6.75 -3.27 -23.73
C ALA A 248 8.24 -3.12 -24.04
N GLY A 249 9.01 -2.46 -23.18
CA GLY A 249 10.48 -2.43 -23.25
C GLY A 249 11.13 -3.72 -22.73
N LEU A 250 10.46 -4.45 -21.84
CA LEU A 250 10.89 -5.74 -21.29
C LEU A 250 10.49 -6.89 -22.24
N LEU A 251 9.24 -6.92 -22.70
CA LEU A 251 8.75 -7.87 -23.70
C LEU A 251 9.55 -7.79 -25.01
N ARG A 252 9.89 -6.58 -25.48
CA ARG A 252 10.78 -6.41 -26.65
C ARG A 252 12.22 -6.89 -26.43
N ARG A 253 12.67 -7.00 -25.18
CA ARG A 253 13.99 -7.55 -24.83
C ARG A 253 13.97 -9.08 -24.66
N MET A 254 12.79 -9.65 -24.41
CA MET A 254 12.58 -11.09 -24.27
C MET A 254 12.15 -11.75 -25.58
N GLU A 255 11.77 -11.00 -26.61
CA GLU A 255 11.65 -11.56 -27.97
C GLU A 255 13.03 -12.06 -28.43
N PRO A 256 13.18 -13.36 -28.74
CA PRO A 256 14.44 -13.86 -29.26
C PRO A 256 14.76 -13.13 -30.56
N ALA A 257 16.00 -12.69 -30.71
CA ALA A 257 16.52 -12.20 -31.98
C ALA A 257 16.42 -13.34 -33.00
N ALA A 258 15.28 -13.43 -33.69
CA ALA A 258 15.04 -14.41 -34.72
C ALA A 258 16.09 -14.22 -35.83
N LYS A 259 17.00 -15.18 -35.93
CA LYS A 259 17.78 -15.49 -37.13
C LYS A 259 17.60 -16.97 -37.43
#